data_AF-A0A354XKD0-F1
#
_entry.id   AF-A0A354XKD0-F1
#
_cell.length_a   1.000
_cell.length_b   1.000
_cell.length_c   1.000
_cell.angle_alpha   90.00
_cell.angle_beta   90.00
_cell.angle_gamma   90.00
#
_symmetry.space_group_name_H-M   'P 1'
#
loop_
_entity.id
_entity.type
_entity.pdbx_description
1 polymer ?
#
loop_
_entity_poly.entity_id
_entity_poly.type
_entity_poly.pdbx_seq_one_letter_code
_entity_poly.pdbx_strand_id
1 'polypeptide(L)' 'MKPIKKKPYTLRLETCLGERIEQWARDNRRTFTAEIGLLIEQGIEWRKSHGNKPPSQGETLEKTVSTGS' A
#
# COMPACT_ATOMS: atom_id res chain seq x y z
N MET A 1 -10.43 9.39 -27.85
CA MET A 1 -9.48 8.46 -27.19
C MET A 1 -10.25 7.24 -26.70
N LYS A 2 -9.81 6.01 -27.01
CA LYS A 2 -10.41 4.80 -26.42
C LYS A 2 -9.89 4.67 -24.98
N PRO A 3 -10.76 4.47 -23.96
CA PRO A 3 -10.29 4.26 -22.60
C PRO A 3 -9.47 2.95 -22.57
N ILE A 4 -8.22 3.05 -22.13
CA ILE A 4 -7.38 1.87 -21.87
C ILE A 4 -8.03 1.15 -20.69
N LYS A 5 -8.79 0.10 -20.97
CA LYS A 5 -9.34 -0.78 -19.93
C LYS A 5 -8.15 -1.51 -19.28
N LYS A 6 -7.82 -1.14 -18.04
CA LYS A 6 -6.82 -1.88 -17.24
C LYS A 6 -7.30 -3.32 -17.14
N LYS A 7 -6.48 -4.28 -17.60
CA LYS A 7 -6.80 -5.70 -17.46
C LYS A 7 -6.85 -6.05 -15.97
N PRO A 8 -7.85 -6.82 -15.50
CA PRO A 8 -7.86 -7.30 -14.13
C PRO A 8 -6.65 -8.22 -13.92
N TYR A 9 -5.89 -7.98 -12.85
CA TYR A 9 -4.81 -8.85 -12.42
C TYR A 9 -5.30 -9.68 -11.24
N THR A 10 -5.12 -11.00 -11.34
CA THR A 10 -5.44 -11.88 -10.21
C THR A 10 -4.23 -11.91 -9.27
N LEU A 11 -4.41 -11.39 -8.06
CA LEU A 11 -3.38 -11.43 -7.03
C LEU A 11 -3.58 -12.69 -6.19
N ARG A 12 -2.51 -13.47 -6.01
CA ARG A 12 -2.50 -14.61 -5.10
C ARG A 12 -1.82 -14.18 -3.81
N LEU A 13 -2.60 -14.06 -2.75
CA LEU A 13 -2.13 -13.74 -1.41
C LEU A 13 -2.37 -14.93 -0.49
N GLU A 14 -1.53 -15.06 0.52
CA GLU A 14 -1.83 -15.93 1.64
C GLU A 14 -3.12 -15.45 2.35
N THR A 15 -3.95 -16.38 2.81
CA THR A 15 -5.26 -16.06 3.42
C THR A 15 -5.14 -15.05 4.55
N CYS A 16 -4.20 -15.28 5.48
CA CYS A 16 -3.97 -14.40 6.64
C CYS A 16 -3.61 -12.97 6.21
N LEU A 17 -2.80 -12.83 5.15
CA LEU A 17 -2.44 -11.52 4.61
C LEU A 17 -3.64 -10.83 3.95
N GLY A 18 -4.47 -11.58 3.22
CA GLY A 18 -5.69 -11.07 2.61
C GLY A 18 -6.68 -10.52 3.64
N GLU A 19 -6.97 -11.30 4.68
CA GLU A 19 -7.87 -10.91 5.78
C GLU A 19 -7.37 -9.66 6.50
N ARG A 20 -6.05 -9.56 6.73
CA ARG A 20 -5.46 -8.38 7.38
C ARG A 20 -5.62 -7.12 6.55
N ILE A 21 -5.43 -7.21 5.23
CA ILE A 21 -5.60 -6.08 4.31
C ILE A 21 -7.08 -5.68 4.22
N GLU A 22 -8.00 -6.64 4.25
CA GLU A 22 -9.43 -6.36 4.27
C GLU A 22 -9.84 -5.60 5.54
N GLN A 23 -9.29 -5.99 6.69
CA GLN A 23 -9.50 -5.26 7.94
C GLN A 23 -8.96 -3.82 7.84
N TRP A 24 -7.73 -3.63 7.34
CA TRP A 24 -7.16 -2.30 7.13
C TRP A 24 -7.99 -1.44 6.17
N ALA A 25 -8.50 -2.03 5.09
CA ALA A 25 -9.37 -1.33 4.15
C ALA A 25 -10.67 -0.86 4.82
N ARG A 26 -11.29 -1.71 5.65
CA ARG A 26 -12.48 -1.38 6.43
C ARG A 26 -12.22 -0.24 7.40
N ASP A 27 -11.13 -0.32 8.16
CA ASP A 27 -10.74 0.69 9.15
C ASP A 27 -10.49 2.05 8.50
N ASN A 28 -9.92 2.06 7.29
CA ASN A 28 -9.64 3.27 6.52
C ASN A 28 -10.78 3.71 5.59
N ARG A 29 -11.94 3.04 5.62
CA ARG A 29 -13.10 3.30 4.75
C ARG A 29 -12.76 3.29 3.25
N ARG A 30 -11.92 2.35 2.84
CA ARG A 30 -11.50 2.14 1.45
C ARG A 30 -11.93 0.77 0.94
N THR A 31 -11.93 0.61 -0.38
CA THR A 31 -12.08 -0.71 -0.99
C THR A 31 -10.79 -1.49 -0.85
N PHE A 32 -10.89 -2.84 -0.81
CA PHE A 32 -9.72 -3.72 -0.78
C PHE A 32 -8.71 -3.38 -1.89
N THR A 33 -9.19 -3.15 -3.11
CA THR A 33 -8.35 -2.77 -4.26
C THR A 33 -7.62 -1.46 -4.05
N ALA A 34 -8.29 -0.45 -3.47
CA ALA A 34 -7.67 0.84 -3.20
C ALA A 34 -6.58 0.73 -2.12
N GLU A 35 -6.84 -0.07 -1.07
CA GLU A 35 -5.88 -0.30 0.00
C GLU A 35 -4.65 -1.08 -0.51
N ILE A 36 -4.83 -2.13 -1.32
CA ILE A 36 -3.73 -2.84 -1.98
C ILE A 36 -2.87 -1.89 -2.83
N GLY A 37 -3.51 -1.03 -3.63
CA GLY A 37 -2.80 -0.06 -4.45
C GLY A 37 -1.90 0.86 -3.63
N LEU A 38 -2.45 1.38 -2.53
CA LEU A 38 -1.74 2.26 -1.61
C LEU A 38 -0.57 1.55 -0.90
N LEU A 39 -0.75 0.31 -0.44
CA LEU A 39 0.34 -0.49 0.16
C LEU A 39 1.47 -0.76 -0.85
N ILE A 40 1.14 -1.03 -2.11
CA ILE A 40 2.13 -1.20 -3.19
C ILE A 40 2.91 0.10 -3.42
N GLU A 41 2.22 1.23 -3.50
CA GLU A 41 2.83 2.55 -3.69
C GLU A 41 3.78 2.91 -2.55
N GLN A 42 3.36 2.71 -1.29
CA GLN A 42 4.22 2.91 -0.12
C GLN A 42 5.45 2.00 -0.15
N GLY A 43 5.29 0.72 -0.52
CA GLY A 43 6.42 -0.20 -0.65
C GLY A 43 7.38 0.18 -1.78
N ILE A 44 6.89 0.75 -2.87
CA ILE A 44 7.74 1.30 -3.94
C ILE A 44 8.51 2.51 -3.42
N GLU A 45 7.82 3.45 -2.76
CA GLU A 45 8.44 4.66 -2.23
C GLU A 45 9.51 4.34 -1.18
N TRP A 46 9.19 3.43 -0.28
CA TRP A 46 10.15 2.90 0.70
C TRP A 46 11.43 2.40 0.02
N ARG A 47 11.29 1.59 -1.04
CA ARG A 47 12.44 1.02 -1.75
C ARG A 47 13.29 2.06 -2.47
N LYS A 48 12.72 3.20 -2.86
CA LYS A 48 13.53 4.31 -3.41
C LYS A 48 14.46 4.90 -2.36
N SER A 49 14.00 5.03 -1.12
CA SER A 49 14.76 5.64 -0.02
C SER A 49 15.69 4.65 0.70
N HIS A 50 15.29 3.39 0.85
CA HIS A 50 15.97 2.42 1.72
C HIS A 50 16.51 1.19 0.97
N GLY A 51 16.37 1.15 -0.36
CA GLY A 51 16.68 -0.02 -1.19
C GLY A 51 15.71 -1.17 -0.96
N ASN A 52 16.06 -2.39 -1.39
CA ASN A 52 15.18 -3.56 -1.31
C ASN A 52 15.11 -4.21 0.09
N LYS A 53 15.07 -3.39 1.14
CA LYS A 53 14.97 -3.84 2.53
C LYS A 53 13.56 -3.57 3.03
N PRO A 54 12.86 -4.52 3.66
CA PRO A 54 11.57 -4.23 4.28
C PRO A 54 11.75 -3.30 5.49
N PRO A 55 10.74 -2.48 5.84
CA PRO A 55 10.75 -1.74 7.09
C PRO A 55 10.85 -2.71 8.26
N SER A 56 11.75 -2.42 9.21
CA SER A 56 11.80 -3.16 10.48
C SER A 56 10.55 -2.84 11.30
N GLN A 57 9.99 -3.82 12.01
CA GLN A 57 8.81 -3.61 12.86
C GLN A 57 9.08 -2.48 13.85
N GLY A 58 8.43 -1.32 13.65
CA GLY A 58 8.60 -0.12 14.47
C GLY A 58 9.04 1.14 13.71
N GLU A 59 9.53 1.00 12.47
CA GLU A 59 9.84 2.15 11.62
C GLU A 59 8.57 2.55 10.83
N THR A 60 7.61 3.11 11.56
CA THR A 60 6.41 3.70 10.98
C THR A 60 6.83 4.91 10.14
N LEU A 61 6.27 5.06 8.93
CA LEU A 61 6.45 6.21 8.03
C LEU A 61 5.84 7.52 8.59
N GLU A 62 6.17 7.87 9.84
CA GLU A 62 5.74 9.09 10.51
C GLU A 62 6.85 10.13 10.40
N LYS A 63 6.84 10.86 9.28
CA LYS A 63 7.46 12.18 9.03
C LYS A 63 7.58 12.26 7.51
N THR A 64 6.72 13.00 6.83
CA THR A 64 6.98 14.42 6.55
C THR A 64 5.68 15.21 6.35
N VAL A 65 4.99 15.57 7.43
CA VAL A 65 4.25 16.85 7.42
C VAL A 65 5.21 17.89 7.97
N SER A 66 5.96 18.53 7.08
CA SER A 66 6.69 19.75 7.39
C SER A 66 5.66 20.85 7.67
N THR A 67 5.35 21.07 8.94
CA THR A 67 4.75 22.32 9.39
C THR A 67 5.81 23.41 9.17
N GLY A 68 5.59 24.22 8.13
CA GLY A 68 6.37 25.44 7.91
C GLY A 68 6.19 26.38 9.10
N SER A 69 7.32 26.86 9.63
CA SER A 69 7.41 28.05 10.49
C SER A 69 8.18 29.12 9.74
#